data_AF-A0A9N8H7X0-F1
#
_entry.id   AF-A0A9N8H7X0-F1
#
_cell.length_a   1.000
_cell.length_b   1.000
_cell.length_c   1.000
_cell.angle_alpha   90.00
_cell.angle_beta   90.00
_cell.angle_gamma   90.00
#
_symmetry.space_group_name_H-M   'P 1'
#
loop_
_entity.id
_entity.type
_entity.pdbx_description
1 polymer ?
#
loop_
_entity_poly.entity_id
_entity_poly.type
_entity_poly.pdbx_seq_one_letter_code
_entity_poly.pdbx_strand_id
1 'polypeptide(L)'
;MVDGSSKSSGGLKGFFQKAYNSLETLGKTGGGYVFAYSMWAAKTGGTLGFYFATTAMVTFMPLLFEISRERQQLETERSLVKDLRSQGFGDRQLQEMGFTTASIHEPSVASLKK
;
A
#
# COMPACT_ATOMS: atom_id res chain seq x y z
N MET A 1 -54.03 -15.65 -46.12
CA MET A 1 -53.44 -16.91 -45.63
C MET A 1 -52.50 -16.56 -44.50
N VAL A 2 -52.68 -17.26 -43.39
CA VAL A 2 -52.03 -17.06 -42.10
C VAL A 2 -50.61 -17.62 -42.12
N ASP A 3 -49.77 -16.93 -41.34
CA ASP A 3 -48.54 -17.35 -40.68
C ASP A 3 -47.19 -17.40 -41.39
N GLY A 4 -46.20 -16.97 -40.60
CA GLY A 4 -44.79 -17.04 -40.94
C GLY A 4 -43.91 -16.00 -40.24
N SER A 5 -44.31 -15.48 -39.06
CA SER A 5 -43.39 -14.69 -38.24
C SER A 5 -42.23 -15.59 -37.77
N SER A 6 -41.11 -15.55 -38.47
CA SER A 6 -39.86 -16.16 -38.00
C SER A 6 -39.38 -15.34 -36.80
N LYS A 7 -39.77 -15.84 -35.62
CA LYS A 7 -39.51 -15.34 -34.27
C LYS A 7 -38.15 -14.67 -34.14
N SER A 8 -38.16 -13.34 -34.14
CA SER A 8 -37.12 -12.53 -33.50
C SER A 8 -37.12 -12.85 -32.00
N SER A 9 -36.14 -13.63 -31.51
CA SER A 9 -35.86 -13.71 -30.08
C SER A 9 -35.09 -12.47 -29.60
N GLY A 10 -35.65 -11.30 -29.89
CA GLY A 10 -35.16 -10.03 -29.39
C GLY A 10 -35.57 -9.84 -27.92
N GLY A 11 -34.59 -9.61 -27.06
CA GLY A 11 -34.81 -9.25 -25.64
C GLY A 11 -33.84 -9.95 -24.68
N LEU A 12 -34.01 -9.68 -23.38
CA LEU A 12 -33.20 -10.28 -22.29
C LEU A 12 -33.08 -11.81 -22.41
N LYS A 13 -34.13 -12.51 -22.86
CA LYS A 13 -34.09 -13.96 -23.09
C LYS A 13 -33.11 -14.36 -24.20
N GLY A 14 -33.02 -13.59 -25.28
CA GLY A 14 -32.02 -13.79 -26.34
C GLY A 14 -30.60 -13.44 -25.87
N PHE A 15 -30.47 -12.46 -24.97
CA PHE A 15 -29.21 -12.14 -24.32
C PHE A 15 -28.74 -13.27 -23.39
N PHE A 16 -29.61 -13.79 -22.53
CA PHE A 16 -29.28 -14.93 -21.65
C PHE A 16 -29.01 -16.20 -22.45
N GLN A 17 -29.76 -16.48 -23.52
CA GLN A 17 -29.50 -17.63 -24.39
C GLN A 17 -28.14 -17.50 -25.11
N LYS A 18 -27.81 -16.31 -25.63
CA LYS A 18 -26.50 -16.05 -26.25
C LYS A 18 -25.36 -16.09 -25.22
N ALA A 19 -25.56 -15.54 -24.02
CA ALA A 19 -24.58 -15.60 -22.94
C ALA A 19 -24.34 -17.03 -22.48
N TYR A 20 -25.40 -17.84 -22.34
CA TYR A 20 -25.30 -19.26 -21.98
C TYR A 20 -24.57 -20.06 -23.05
N ASN A 21 -24.95 -19.91 -24.32
CA ASN A 21 -24.28 -20.58 -25.44
C ASN A 21 -22.82 -20.12 -25.58
N SER A 22 -22.53 -18.83 -25.32
CA SER A 22 -21.17 -18.30 -25.28
C SER A 22 -20.38 -18.89 -24.11
N LEU A 23 -20.98 -19.05 -22.93
CA LEU A 23 -20.34 -19.64 -21.76
C LEU A 23 -20.07 -21.13 -21.93
N GLU A 24 -20.99 -21.84 -22.59
CA GLU A 24 -20.84 -23.27 -22.90
C GLU A 24 -19.76 -23.50 -23.97
N THR A 25 -19.72 -22.66 -25.01
CA THR A 25 -18.69 -22.71 -26.06
C THR A 25 -17.32 -22.28 -25.51
N LEU A 26 -17.30 -21.24 -24.67
CA LEU A 26 -16.11 -20.83 -23.93
C LEU A 26 -15.66 -21.95 -22.99
N GLY A 27 -16.58 -22.59 -22.25
CA GLY A 27 -16.28 -23.68 -21.33
C GLY A 27 -15.76 -24.96 -22.00
N LYS A 28 -16.29 -25.32 -23.18
CA LYS A 28 -15.91 -26.54 -23.92
C LYS A 28 -14.68 -26.37 -24.81
N THR A 29 -14.39 -25.16 -25.32
CA THR A 29 -13.34 -24.97 -26.34
C THR A 29 -12.26 -23.95 -25.93
N GLY A 30 -12.55 -22.99 -25.04
CA GLY A 30 -11.61 -21.94 -24.62
C GLY A 30 -11.23 -21.95 -23.13
N GLY A 31 -11.98 -22.66 -22.30
CA GLY A 31 -11.92 -22.54 -20.84
C GLY A 31 -10.63 -23.09 -20.27
N GLY A 32 -10.13 -24.19 -20.82
CA GLY A 32 -8.83 -24.76 -20.45
C GLY A 32 -7.66 -23.82 -20.76
N TYR A 33 -7.68 -23.15 -21.92
CA TYR A 33 -6.63 -22.21 -22.32
C TYR A 33 -6.66 -20.93 -21.49
N VAL A 34 -7.84 -20.35 -21.28
CA VAL A 34 -8.01 -19.15 -20.43
C VAL A 34 -7.61 -19.46 -18.98
N PHE A 35 -8.02 -20.63 -18.46
CA PHE A 35 -7.64 -21.06 -17.12
C PHE A 35 -6.14 -21.35 -16.99
N ALA A 36 -5.52 -21.99 -17.97
CA ALA A 36 -4.09 -22.22 -17.97
C ALA A 36 -3.30 -20.90 -18.03
N TYR A 37 -3.75 -19.95 -18.85
CA TYR A 37 -3.12 -18.64 -18.96
C TYR A 37 -3.29 -17.80 -17.68
N SER A 38 -4.48 -17.81 -17.07
CA SER A 38 -4.72 -17.10 -15.80
C SER A 38 -3.93 -17.72 -14.65
N MET A 39 -3.85 -19.06 -14.59
CA MET A 39 -3.03 -19.77 -13.63
C MET A 39 -1.54 -19.46 -13.82
N TRP A 40 -1.07 -19.39 -15.07
CA TRP A 40 0.31 -18.99 -15.38
C TRP A 40 0.59 -17.54 -14.99
N ALA A 41 -0.32 -16.63 -15.31
CA ALA A 41 -0.20 -15.21 -14.95
C ALA A 41 -0.22 -15.02 -13.43
N ALA A 42 -1.08 -15.74 -12.71
CA ALA A 42 -1.16 -15.70 -11.26
C ALA A 42 0.13 -16.23 -10.61
N LYS A 43 0.69 -17.34 -11.12
CA LYS A 43 1.96 -17.89 -10.64
C LYS A 43 3.11 -16.90 -10.87
N THR A 44 3.24 -16.40 -12.09
CA THR A 44 4.30 -15.45 -12.46
C THR A 44 4.17 -14.14 -11.67
N GLY A 45 2.95 -13.60 -11.55
CA GLY A 45 2.67 -12.40 -10.77
C GLY A 45 2.94 -12.60 -9.28
N GLY A 46 2.58 -13.76 -8.72
CA GLY A 46 2.89 -14.12 -7.34
C GLY A 46 4.39 -14.19 -7.07
N THR A 47 5.15 -14.83 -7.96
CA THR A 47 6.62 -14.90 -7.85
C THR A 47 7.26 -13.52 -7.94
N LEU A 48 6.84 -12.69 -8.90
CA LEU A 48 7.37 -11.33 -9.04
C LEU A 48 7.02 -10.46 -7.83
N GLY A 49 5.78 -10.53 -7.35
CA GLY A 49 5.34 -9.85 -6.14
C GLY A 49 6.14 -10.28 -4.92
N PHE A 50 6.47 -11.56 -4.80
CA PHE A 50 7.30 -12.09 -3.74
C PHE A 50 8.74 -11.52 -3.80
N TYR A 51 9.33 -11.43 -4.99
CA TYR A 51 10.66 -10.80 -5.15
C TYR A 51 10.65 -9.32 -4.79
N PHE A 52 9.63 -8.57 -5.20
CA PHE A 52 9.51 -7.17 -4.79
C PHE A 52 9.30 -7.03 -3.29
N ALA A 53 8.43 -7.84 -2.69
CA ALA A 53 8.15 -7.78 -1.26
C ALA A 53 9.38 -8.11 -0.41
N THR A 54 10.10 -9.18 -0.76
CA THR A 54 11.32 -9.58 -0.04
C THR A 54 12.45 -8.56 -0.23
N THR A 55 12.65 -8.06 -1.46
CA THR A 55 13.64 -7.01 -1.73
C THR A 55 13.31 -5.75 -0.94
N ALA A 56 12.07 -5.28 -1.00
CA ALA A 56 11.61 -4.11 -0.26
C ALA A 56 11.79 -4.30 1.26
N MET A 57 11.47 -5.47 1.79
CA MET A 57 11.67 -5.77 3.21
C MET A 57 13.16 -5.67 3.59
N VAL A 58 14.05 -6.30 2.81
CA VAL A 58 15.49 -6.29 3.10
C VAL A 58 16.07 -4.87 2.97
N THR A 59 15.63 -4.08 1.99
CA THR A 59 16.18 -2.74 1.78
C THR A 59 15.61 -1.70 2.74
N PHE A 60 14.32 -1.77 3.07
CA PHE A 60 13.66 -0.75 3.89
C PHE A 60 13.74 -1.03 5.39
N MET A 61 13.80 -2.29 5.82
CA MET A 61 13.81 -2.59 7.26
C MET A 61 14.97 -1.94 8.03
N PRO A 62 16.22 -1.94 7.52
CA PRO A 62 17.33 -1.24 8.19
C PRO A 62 17.04 0.25 8.37
N LEU A 63 16.52 0.91 7.33
CA LEU A 63 16.19 2.33 7.35
C LEU A 63 15.06 2.65 8.33
N LEU A 64 14.03 1.80 8.37
CA LEU A 64 12.91 1.96 9.30
C LEU A 64 13.37 1.85 10.76
N PHE A 65 14.29 0.94 11.05
CA PHE A 65 14.86 0.80 12.39
C PHE A 65 15.74 1.97 12.78
N GLU A 66 16.56 2.47 11.86
CA GLU A 66 17.39 3.65 12.10
C GLU A 66 16.53 4.88 12.41
N ILE A 67 15.49 5.13 11.59
CA ILE A 67 14.54 6.23 11.83
C ILE A 67 13.82 6.05 13.16
N SER A 68 13.32 4.85 13.46
CA SER A 68 12.63 4.59 14.74
C SER A 68 13.54 4.84 15.94
N ARG A 69 14.80 4.41 15.84
CA ARG A 69 15.82 4.65 16.86
C ARG A 69 16.11 6.14 17.03
N GLU A 70 16.30 6.89 15.96
CA GLU A 70 16.51 8.34 16.01
C GLU A 70 15.32 9.08 16.63
N ARG A 71 14.09 8.65 16.31
CA ARG A 71 12.86 9.21 16.89
C ARG A 71 12.81 9.02 18.40
N GLN A 72 13.09 7.82 18.89
CA GLN A 72 13.11 7.52 20.33
C GLN A 72 14.21 8.31 21.06
N GLN A 73 15.39 8.43 20.44
CA GLN A 73 16.47 9.23 21.01
C GLN A 73 16.08 10.71 21.13
N LEU A 74 15.52 11.29 20.06
CA LEU A 74 15.07 12.68 20.07
C LEU A 74 13.97 12.95 21.11
N GLU A 75 13.03 12.02 21.28
CA GLU A 75 11.98 12.14 22.29
C GLU A 75 12.56 12.11 23.71
N THR A 76 13.54 11.24 23.95
CA THR A 76 14.26 11.17 25.23
C THR A 76 15.02 12.47 25.49
N GLU A 77 15.79 12.96 24.52
CA GLU A 77 16.52 14.22 24.63
C GLU A 77 15.57 15.41 24.91
N ARG A 78 14.40 15.46 24.26
CA ARG A 78 13.41 16.51 24.50
C ARG A 78 12.88 16.50 25.93
N SER A 79 12.65 15.33 26.51
CA SER A 79 12.24 15.23 27.90
C SER A 79 13.30 15.80 28.85
N LEU A 80 14.57 15.46 28.61
CA LEU A 80 15.69 15.98 29.40
C LEU A 80 15.88 17.50 29.22
N VAL A 81 15.78 18.00 27.99
CA VAL A 81 15.84 19.44 27.71
C VAL A 81 14.72 20.18 28.42
N LYS A 82 13.51 19.62 28.46
CA LYS A 82 12.37 20.21 29.18
C LYS A 82 12.65 20.29 30.68
N ASP A 83 13.22 19.24 31.27
CA ASP A 83 13.59 19.21 32.68
C ASP A 83 14.71 20.21 32.98
N LEU A 84 15.73 20.30 32.13
CA LEU A 84 16.83 21.26 32.30
C LEU A 84 16.36 22.71 32.10
N ARG A 85 15.45 22.97 31.15
CA ARG A 85 14.82 24.29 31.04
C ARG A 85 14.05 24.66 32.30
N SER A 86 13.38 23.70 32.94
CA SER A 86 12.68 23.96 34.21
C SER A 86 13.65 24.32 35.35
N GLN A 87 14.90 23.86 35.27
CA GLN A 87 15.97 24.21 36.20
C GLN A 87 16.66 25.55 35.86
N GLY A 88 16.27 26.21 34.77
CA GLY A 88 16.78 27.53 34.38
C GLY A 88 17.96 27.51 33.41
N PHE A 89 18.33 26.36 32.84
CA PHE A 89 19.37 26.30 31.81
C PHE A 89 18.92 27.00 30.52
N GLY A 90 19.78 27.85 29.96
CA GLY A 90 19.53 28.55 28.70
C GLY A 90 19.82 27.69 27.47
N ASP A 91 19.19 27.99 26.34
CA ASP A 91 19.33 27.22 25.08
C ASP A 91 20.78 27.11 24.59
N ARG A 92 21.61 28.15 24.80
CA ARG A 92 23.03 28.10 24.49
C ARG A 92 23.79 27.09 25.36
N GLN A 93 23.48 27.01 26.65
CA GLN A 93 24.10 26.04 27.56
C GLN A 93 23.66 24.62 27.20
N LEU A 94 22.39 24.43 26.83
CA LEU A 94 21.87 23.14 26.34
C LEU A 94 22.59 22.68 25.07
N GLN A 95 22.89 23.61 24.17
CA GLN A 95 23.66 23.32 22.97
C GLN A 95 25.13 23.00 23.29
N GLU A 96 25.74 23.71 24.25
CA GLU A 96 27.09 23.42 24.74
C GLU A 96 27.17 22.06 25.47
N MET A 97 26.07 21.60 26.08
CA MET A 97 25.94 20.26 26.68
C MET A 97 25.79 19.13 25.64
N GLY A 98 25.71 19.46 24.34
CA GLY A 98 25.68 18.47 23.25
C GLY A 98 24.29 17.97 22.88
N PHE A 99 23.21 18.58 23.37
CA PHE A 99 21.86 18.27 22.91
C PHE A 99 21.68 18.68 21.45
N THR A 100 20.97 17.84 20.69
CA THR A 100 20.72 18.13 19.28
C THR A 100 19.83 19.36 19.12
N THR A 101 20.06 20.15 18.07
CA THR A 101 19.22 21.34 17.79
C THR A 101 17.75 20.97 17.61
N ALA A 102 17.46 19.75 17.15
CA ALA A 102 16.11 19.21 16.99
C ALA A 102 15.43 18.79 18.31
N SER A 103 16.19 18.61 19.39
CA SER A 103 15.64 18.42 20.74
C SER A 103 15.47 19.74 21.49
N ILE A 104 16.33 20.74 21.22
CA ILE A 104 16.22 22.09 21.79
C ILE A 104 15.07 22.89 21.16
N HIS A 105 14.96 22.86 19.84
CA HIS A 105 13.90 23.53 19.11
C HIS A 105 12.84 22.51 18.69
N GLU A 106 11.58 22.79 19.01
CA GLU A 106 10.49 21.99 18.45
C GLU A 106 10.55 22.05 16.92
N PRO A 107 10.32 20.91 16.23
CA PRO A 107 10.40 20.87 14.79
C PRO A 107 9.24 21.70 14.24
N SER A 108 9.56 22.77 13.51
CA SER A 108 8.60 23.73 12.94
C SER A 108 7.50 23.13 12.07
N VAL A 109 7.58 21.85 11.70
CA VAL A 109 6.53 21.15 10.94
C VAL A 109 5.36 20.67 11.80
N ALA A 110 5.51 20.61 13.13
CA ALA A 110 4.42 20.28 14.05
C ALA A 110 3.59 21.51 14.49
N SER A 111 4.07 22.74 14.23
CA SER A 111 3.35 23.97 14.57
C SER A 111 2.34 24.42 13.50
N LEU A 112 2.26 23.72 12.36
CA LEU A 112 1.37 24.05 11.23
C LEU A 112 -0.10 23.67 11.43
N LYS A 113 -0.53 23.38 12.66
CA LYS A 113 -1.96 23.24 12.98
C LYS A 113 -2.26 23.83 14.34
N LYS A 114 -2.71 25.09 14.34
CA LYS A 114 -3.45 25.69 15.43
C LYS A 114 -4.61 26.49 14.86
#